data_AF-A0A348UT95-F1
#
_entry.id   AF-A0A348UT95-F1
#
_cell.length_a   1.000
_cell.length_b   1.000
_cell.length_c   1.000
_cell.angle_alpha   90.00
_cell.angle_beta   90.00
_cell.angle_gamma   90.00
#
_symmetry.space_group_name_H-M   'P 1'
#
loop_
_entity.id
_entity.type
_entity.pdbx_description
1 polymer ?
#
loop_
_entity_poly.entity_id
_entity_poly.type
_entity_poly.pdbx_seq_one_letter_code
_entity_poly.pdbx_strand_id
1 'polypeptide(L)' 'MKALILAAGFGTRLLPYTQHLPKPLFTINGRPVLDYAVRNLLDAGCTK' A
#
# COMPACT_ATOMS: atom_id res chain seq x y z
N MET A 1 -5.63 12.23 14.65
CA MET A 1 -4.23 11.77 14.61
C MET A 1 -3.74 11.85 13.16
N LYS A 2 -2.49 12.24 12.92
CA LYS A 2 -1.89 12.21 11.57
C LYS A 2 -1.12 10.90 11.39
N ALA A 3 -1.16 10.32 10.20
CA ALA A 3 -0.41 9.12 9.86
C ALA A 3 0.37 9.31 8.55
N LEU A 4 1.41 8.49 8.36
CA LEU A 4 2.23 8.46 7.16
C LEU A 4 2.40 7.03 6.67
N ILE A 5 2.11 6.78 5.39
CA ILE A 5 2.36 5.50 4.73
C ILE A 5 3.61 5.64 3.85
N LEU A 6 4.63 4.83 4.12
CA LEU A 6 5.81 4.74 3.26
C LEU A 6 5.50 3.86 2.03
N ALA A 7 4.92 4.47 1.01
CA ALA A 7 4.50 3.80 -0.24
C ALA A 7 5.59 3.82 -1.35
N ALA A 8 6.82 4.21 -1.01
CA ALA A 8 7.94 4.30 -1.94
C ALA A 8 8.75 2.98 -2.02
N GLY A 9 9.79 2.98 -2.86
CA GLY A 9 10.76 1.89 -3.02
C GLY A 9 10.58 1.12 -4.33
N PHE A 10 11.69 0.60 -4.87
CA PHE A 10 11.74 -0.03 -6.20
C PHE A 10 11.07 -1.40 -6.29
N GLY A 11 10.73 -2.03 -5.15
CA GLY A 11 10.03 -3.31 -5.15
C GLY A 11 10.80 -4.44 -5.85
N THR A 12 12.13 -4.41 -5.86
CA THR A 12 12.99 -5.27 -6.72
C THR A 12 12.73 -6.78 -6.58
N ARG A 13 12.26 -7.25 -5.42
CA ARG A 13 11.88 -8.65 -5.19
C ARG A 13 10.66 -9.12 -5.99
N LEU A 14 9.86 -8.19 -6.51
CA LEU A 14 8.67 -8.46 -7.32
C LEU A 14 8.90 -8.11 -8.80
N LEU A 15 10.15 -7.95 -9.24
CA LEU A 15 10.44 -7.83 -10.66
C LEU A 15 10.07 -9.14 -11.40
N PRO A 16 9.64 -9.06 -12.67
CA PRO A 16 9.52 -7.85 -13.49
C PRO A 16 8.23 -7.05 -13.24
N TYR A 17 7.30 -7.56 -12.43
CA TYR A 17 5.97 -6.96 -12.27
C TYR A 17 6.01 -5.50 -11.77
N THR A 18 6.96 -5.18 -10.88
CA THR A 18 7.10 -3.81 -10.35
C THR A 18 7.64 -2.78 -11.35
N GLN A 19 8.02 -3.19 -12.56
CA GLN A 19 8.36 -2.25 -13.64
C GLN A 19 7.12 -1.53 -14.21
N HIS A 20 5.95 -2.16 -14.11
CA HIS A 20 4.71 -1.64 -14.68
C HIS A 20 3.66 -1.29 -13.62
N LEU A 21 3.75 -1.90 -12.43
CA LEU A 21 2.81 -1.68 -11.33
C LEU A 21 3.55 -1.47 -10.01
N PRO A 22 3.39 -0.33 -9.31
CA PRO A 22 3.97 -0.14 -7.99
C PRO A 22 3.52 -1.20 -6.99
N LYS A 23 4.43 -1.68 -6.12
CA LYS A 23 4.13 -2.69 -5.08
C LYS A 23 2.85 -2.40 -4.28
N PRO A 24 2.57 -1.16 -3.82
CA PRO A 24 1.36 -0.90 -3.03
C PRO A 24 0.05 -1.13 -3.79
N LEU A 25 0.07 -1.17 -5.11
CA LEU A 25 -1.12 -1.32 -5.96
C LEU A 25 -1.41 -2.77 -6.38
N PHE A 26 -0.54 -3.74 -6.04
CA PHE A 26 -0.88 -5.15 -6.23
C PHE A 26 -2.09 -5.51 -5.37
N THR A 27 -2.95 -6.36 -5.89
CA THR A 27 -4.19 -6.75 -5.22
C THR A 27 -4.05 -8.08 -4.50
N ILE A 28 -4.59 -8.16 -3.28
CA ILE A 28 -4.87 -9.41 -2.56
C ILE A 28 -6.39 -9.52 -2.47
N ASN A 29 -6.97 -10.64 -2.92
CA ASN A 29 -8.43 -10.83 -2.98
C ASN A 29 -9.18 -9.65 -3.66
N GLY A 30 -8.61 -9.12 -4.75
CA GLY A 30 -9.18 -8.00 -5.50
C GLY A 30 -9.03 -6.62 -4.84
N ARG A 31 -8.36 -6.51 -3.68
CA ARG A 31 -8.15 -5.24 -2.96
C ARG A 31 -6.67 -4.86 -2.99
N PRO A 32 -6.30 -3.61 -3.35
CA PRO A 32 -4.90 -3.17 -3.32
C PRO A 32 -4.28 -3.29 -1.93
N VAL A 33 -3.01 -3.70 -1.84
CA VAL A 33 -2.26 -3.79 -0.58
C VAL A 33 -2.29 -2.45 0.17
N LEU A 34 -2.19 -1.32 -0.54
CA LEU A 34 -2.28 0.02 0.04
C LEU A 34 -3.60 0.26 0.78
N ASP A 35 -4.71 -0.25 0.27
CA ASP A 35 -6.02 -0.03 0.89
C ASP A 35 -6.16 -0.73 2.25
N TYR A 36 -5.51 -1.89 2.43
CA TYR A 36 -5.42 -2.51 3.74
C TYR A 36 -4.69 -1.62 4.75
N ALA A 37 -3.59 -0.97 4.34
CA ALA A 37 -2.86 -0.06 5.22
C ALA A 37 -3.69 1.18 5.57
N VAL A 38 -4.41 1.75 4.60
CA VAL A 38 -5.31 2.89 4.84
C VAL A 38 -6.42 2.52 5.80
N ARG A 39 -7.08 1.36 5.62
CA ARG A 39 -8.14 0.88 6.51
C ARG A 39 -7.66 0.67 7.94
N ASN A 40 -6.50 0.04 8.11
CA ASN A 40 -5.91 -0.13 9.44
C ASN A 40 -5.66 1.22 10.14
N LEU A 41 -5.26 2.25 9.39
CA LEU A 41 -5.09 3.60 9.95
C LEU A 41 -6.43 4.26 10.30
N LEU A 42 -7.46 4.10 9.46
CA LEU A 42 -8.81 4.59 9.75
C LEU A 42 -9.38 3.91 11.00
N ASP A 43 -9.24 2.59 11.13
CA ASP A 43 -9.67 1.80 12.29
C ASP A 43 -8.91 2.20 13.56
N ALA A 44 -7.66 2.65 13.43
CA ALA A 44 -6.87 3.24 14.51
C ALA A 44 -7.23 4.70 14.83
N GLY A 45 -8.25 5.28 14.20
CA GLY A 45 -8.71 6.64 14.44
C GLY A 45 -7.89 7.74 13.73
N CYS A 46 -7.09 7.38 12.71
CA CYS A 46 -6.38 8.35 11.87
C CYS A 46 -7.33 8.87 10.79
N THR A 47 -7.90 10.06 11.00
CA THR A 47 -8.90 10.67 10.12
C THR A 47 -8.35 11.86 9.30
N LYS A 48 -7.07 12.20 9.46
CA LYS A 48 -6.42 13.36 8.82
C LYS A 48 -5.01 13.06 8.35
#